data_AF-A0A2V7LG42-F1
#
_entry.id   AF-A0A2V7LG42-F1
#
_cell.length_a   1.000
_cell.length_b   1.000
_cell.length_c   1.000
_cell.angle_alpha   90.00
_cell.angle_beta   90.00
_cell.angle_gamma   90.00
#
_symmetry.space_group_name_H-M   'P 1'
#
loop_
_entity.id
_entity.type
_entity.pdbx_description
1 polymer ?
#
loop_
_entity_poly.entity_id
_entity_poly.type
_entity_poly.pdbx_seq_one_letter_code
_entity_poly.pdbx_strand_id
1 'polypeptide(L)'
;MVSRAAPARQSPPIPAGLTRDHLVEIYRYLRLTRTLEERLTALYRQSKVIGGLFRSLGQEGESVATAYALARGPNQDILSPLIRNLGSMLVMGAPPIEILRQYMAKAEGPTRGRELNVHFNDLEKGYLGQISHLGDMIPVMAGIALTFKLRGEPRVGLVYIGDGGTSTGTFHEGLNFAVVQKVPLVVIAEYNRWAYSTPPEKQFAVKDLAEKAKAYGIPGTTVDGNDVLAVYEATKFAVERARRGHGVHLIEVKTYRRTGHAEHDDQHYVPKDELDWWAKENDPVDRYVKQLVQNAWVEDRDLKGIDEGVKAEIDEATDACVDEPLPPPDSALDGVYIDPPAAPRHWYRGL
;
A
#
# COMPACT_ATOMS: atom_id res chain seq x y z
N MET A 1 -28.45 -4.04 51.94
CA MET A 1 -28.44 -4.12 50.47
C MET A 1 -27.03 -4.47 50.04
N VAL A 2 -26.79 -5.73 49.65
CA VAL A 2 -25.50 -6.18 49.15
C VAL A 2 -25.39 -5.72 47.70
N SER A 3 -24.47 -4.79 47.43
CA SER A 3 -24.15 -4.31 46.09
C SER A 3 -23.65 -5.50 45.25
N ARG A 4 -24.48 -5.97 44.31
CA ARG A 4 -24.05 -6.93 43.29
C ARG A 4 -23.08 -6.19 42.37
N ALA A 5 -21.80 -6.50 42.49
CA ALA A 5 -20.82 -6.14 41.47
C ALA A 5 -21.34 -6.61 40.10
N ALA A 6 -21.41 -5.69 39.14
CA ALA A 6 -21.73 -6.04 37.76
C ALA A 6 -20.71 -7.09 37.29
N PRO A 7 -21.15 -8.14 36.56
CA PRO A 7 -20.21 -9.14 36.06
C PRO A 7 -19.18 -8.45 35.17
N ALA A 8 -17.89 -8.74 35.40
CA ALA A 8 -16.82 -8.30 34.51
C ALA A 8 -17.19 -8.75 33.09
N ARG A 9 -17.39 -7.79 32.17
CA ARG A 9 -17.61 -8.11 30.75
C ARG A 9 -16.38 -8.89 30.29
N GLN A 10 -16.57 -10.16 29.95
CA GLN A 10 -15.53 -10.94 29.30
C GLN A 10 -15.21 -10.28 27.96
N SER A 11 -13.94 -9.98 27.73
CA SER A 11 -13.46 -9.49 26.44
C SER A 11 -13.87 -10.47 25.34
N PRO A 12 -14.34 -9.99 24.17
CA PRO A 12 -14.58 -10.88 23.04
C PRO A 12 -13.25 -11.54 22.61
N PRO A 13 -13.29 -12.74 22.02
CA PRO A 13 -12.08 -13.37 21.51
C PRO A 13 -11.47 -12.54 20.37
N ILE A 14 -10.13 -12.58 20.26
CA ILE A 14 -9.42 -12.06 19.09
C ILE A 14 -9.88 -12.83 17.84
N PRO A 15 -10.04 -12.18 16.67
CA PRO A 15 -10.41 -12.87 15.45
C PRO A 15 -9.53 -14.08 15.14
N ALA A 16 -10.13 -15.13 14.58
CA ALA A 16 -9.44 -16.38 14.31
C ALA A 16 -8.24 -16.16 13.38
N GLY A 17 -7.11 -16.81 13.70
CA GLY A 17 -5.86 -16.67 12.95
C GLY A 17 -4.99 -15.47 13.35
N LEU A 18 -5.48 -14.58 14.22
CA LEU A 18 -4.69 -13.51 14.80
C LEU A 18 -4.36 -13.77 16.27
N THR A 19 -3.22 -13.23 16.69
CA THR A 19 -2.78 -13.20 18.10
C THR A 19 -2.70 -11.74 18.54
N ARG A 20 -2.55 -11.51 19.85
CA ARG A 20 -2.29 -10.16 20.37
C ARG A 20 -1.06 -9.52 19.72
N ASP A 21 -0.01 -10.30 19.47
CA ASP A 21 1.22 -9.81 18.86
C ASP A 21 1.00 -9.37 17.42
N HIS A 22 0.15 -10.09 16.66
CA HIS A 22 -0.25 -9.64 15.33
C HIS A 22 -1.01 -8.31 15.37
N LEU A 23 -1.91 -8.12 16.34
CA LEU A 23 -2.64 -6.86 16.49
C LEU A 23 -1.71 -5.69 16.78
N VAL A 24 -0.73 -5.92 17.65
CA VAL A 24 0.33 -4.95 17.99
C VAL A 24 1.22 -4.64 16.78
N GLU A 25 1.60 -5.65 16.00
CA GLU A 25 2.44 -5.48 14.81
C GLU A 25 1.70 -4.70 13.70
N ILE A 26 0.42 -5.01 13.45
CA ILE A 26 -0.43 -4.26 12.52
C ILE A 26 -0.50 -2.79 12.97
N TYR A 27 -0.76 -2.54 14.25
CA TYR A 27 -0.76 -1.17 14.78
C TYR A 27 0.58 -0.46 14.55
N ARG A 28 1.70 -1.13 14.83
CA ARG A 28 3.03 -0.57 14.55
C ARG A 28 3.17 -0.15 13.09
N TYR A 29 2.75 -0.98 12.12
CA TYR A 29 2.85 -0.62 10.70
C TYR A 29 1.91 0.51 10.29
N LEU A 30 0.71 0.60 10.87
CA LEU A 30 -0.17 1.76 10.67
C LEU A 30 0.50 3.06 11.14
N ARG A 31 1.10 3.03 12.34
CA ARG A 31 1.79 4.18 12.92
C ARG A 31 3.07 4.51 12.17
N LEU A 32 3.83 3.50 11.73
CA LEU A 32 5.02 3.69 10.92
C LEU A 32 4.70 4.37 9.59
N THR A 33 3.64 3.92 8.92
CA THR A 33 3.15 4.51 7.66
C THR A 33 2.77 5.97 7.85
N ARG A 34 1.86 6.27 8.80
CA ARG A 34 1.39 7.63 9.09
C ARG A 34 2.55 8.56 9.45
N THR A 35 3.41 8.14 10.37
CA THR A 35 4.51 8.97 10.89
C THR A 35 5.57 9.23 9.82
N LEU A 36 5.90 8.22 9.00
CA LEU A 36 6.84 8.38 7.90
C LEU A 36 6.30 9.33 6.83
N GLU A 37 5.02 9.24 6.46
CA GLU A 37 4.41 10.18 5.51
C GLU A 37 4.34 11.61 6.06
N GLU A 38 4.08 11.79 7.35
CA GLU A 38 4.15 13.09 8.02
C GLU A 38 5.57 13.66 8.01
N ARG A 39 6.60 12.81 8.22
CA ARG A 39 8.01 13.18 8.07
C ARG A 39 8.33 13.59 6.64
N LEU A 40 7.91 12.81 5.64
CA LEU A 40 8.07 13.15 4.23
C LEU A 40 7.39 14.48 3.88
N THR A 41 6.23 14.76 4.46
CA THR A 41 5.54 16.05 4.30
C THR A 41 6.38 17.22 4.83
N ALA A 42 6.96 17.06 6.03
CA ALA A 42 7.84 18.07 6.60
C ALA A 42 9.09 18.30 5.73
N LEU A 43 9.69 17.23 5.21
CA LEU A 43 10.85 17.29 4.30
C LEU A 43 10.49 17.90 2.94
N TYR A 44 9.29 17.62 2.42
CA TYR A 44 8.77 18.22 1.19
C TYR A 44 8.65 19.75 1.31
N ARG A 45 8.13 20.24 2.44
CA ARG A 45 8.04 21.68 2.72
C ARG A 45 9.41 22.36 2.89
N GLN A 46 10.45 21.58 3.18
CA GLN A 46 11.85 22.03 3.22
C GLN A 46 12.55 21.87 1.85
N SER A 47 11.82 21.49 0.81
CA SER A 47 12.37 21.20 -0.53
C SER A 47 13.42 20.09 -0.56
N LYS A 48 13.39 19.16 0.43
CA LYS A 48 14.31 18.01 0.50
C LYS A 48 13.78 16.79 -0.25
N VAL A 49 12.45 16.62 -0.31
CA VAL A 49 11.82 15.60 -1.17
C VAL A 49 11.87 16.07 -2.62
N ILE A 50 12.25 15.18 -3.53
CA ILE A 50 12.31 15.42 -4.97
C ILE A 50 11.07 14.82 -5.65
N GLY A 51 10.45 15.59 -6.54
CA GLY A 51 9.25 15.19 -7.28
C GLY A 51 7.97 15.20 -6.44
N GLY A 52 7.07 14.27 -6.73
CA GLY A 52 5.73 14.20 -6.13
C GLY A 52 5.66 13.37 -4.85
N LEU A 53 5.04 13.93 -3.81
CA LEU A 53 4.63 13.22 -2.60
C LEU A 53 3.14 12.87 -2.69
N PHE A 54 2.81 11.59 -2.58
CA PHE A 54 1.45 11.07 -2.65
C PHE A 54 1.17 10.32 -1.37
N ARG A 55 0.31 10.90 -0.53
CA ARG A 55 0.04 10.36 0.80
C ARG A 55 -1.14 9.41 0.80
N SER A 56 -1.14 8.52 1.77
CA SER A 56 -2.16 7.53 2.02
C SER A 56 -3.06 7.92 3.20
N LEU A 57 -3.12 9.19 3.58
CA LEU A 57 -3.97 9.66 4.68
C LEU A 57 -5.43 9.23 4.50
N GLY A 58 -5.91 8.37 5.40
CA GLY A 58 -7.24 7.76 5.37
C GLY A 58 -7.29 6.37 4.71
N GLN A 59 -6.22 5.95 4.04
CA GLN A 59 -6.04 4.70 3.29
C GLN A 59 -4.95 3.80 3.91
N GLU A 60 -4.26 4.21 4.98
CA GLU A 60 -3.17 3.41 5.57
C GLU A 60 -3.67 2.04 6.04
N GLY A 61 -4.92 2.00 6.52
CA GLY A 61 -5.60 0.79 6.97
C GLY A 61 -5.61 -0.30 5.92
N GLU A 62 -6.03 0.04 4.69
CA GLU A 62 -6.08 -0.95 3.62
C GLU A 62 -4.70 -1.42 3.19
N SER A 63 -3.75 -0.50 3.07
CA SER A 63 -2.41 -0.80 2.58
C SER A 63 -1.66 -1.74 3.53
N VAL A 64 -1.78 -1.50 4.84
CA VAL A 64 -1.17 -2.36 5.85
C VAL A 64 -1.91 -3.70 5.95
N ALA A 65 -3.23 -3.69 6.04
CA ALA A 65 -4.01 -4.90 6.27
C ALA A 65 -3.93 -5.91 5.11
N THR A 66 -4.01 -5.42 3.87
CA THR A 66 -3.91 -6.27 2.66
C THR A 66 -2.53 -6.93 2.57
N ALA A 67 -1.44 -6.16 2.78
CA ALA A 67 -0.08 -6.69 2.79
C ALA A 67 0.16 -7.67 3.94
N TYR A 68 -0.41 -7.42 5.12
CA TYR A 68 -0.25 -8.28 6.29
C TYR A 68 -0.89 -9.66 6.11
N ALA A 69 -1.84 -9.80 5.17
CA ALA A 69 -2.45 -11.07 4.82
C ALA A 69 -1.55 -11.99 3.96
N LEU A 70 -0.46 -11.45 3.39
CA LEU A 70 0.48 -12.18 2.53
C LEU A 70 1.55 -12.93 3.35
N ALA A 71 2.07 -14.01 2.78
CA ALA A 71 3.29 -14.63 3.26
C ALA A 71 4.49 -13.76 2.89
N ARG A 72 5.28 -13.35 3.90
CA ARG A 72 6.44 -12.46 3.75
C ARG A 72 7.76 -13.24 3.69
N GLY A 73 8.74 -12.68 2.98
CA GLY A 73 10.11 -13.17 2.93
C GLY A 73 10.53 -13.75 1.57
N PRO A 74 11.78 -14.23 1.48
CA PRO A 74 12.36 -14.73 0.23
C PRO A 74 11.51 -15.81 -0.42
N ASN A 75 11.26 -15.65 -1.72
CA ASN A 75 10.45 -16.58 -2.53
C ASN A 75 9.02 -16.81 -1.99
N GLN A 76 8.47 -15.87 -1.22
CA GLN A 76 7.07 -15.89 -0.79
C GLN A 76 6.19 -15.04 -1.72
N ASP A 77 5.03 -14.63 -1.25
CA ASP A 77 4.09 -13.82 -2.02
C ASP A 77 4.73 -12.50 -2.44
N ILE A 78 4.20 -11.94 -3.52
CA ILE A 78 4.68 -10.67 -4.06
C ILE A 78 3.52 -9.70 -4.24
N LEU A 79 3.74 -8.44 -3.90
CA LEU A 79 2.79 -7.37 -4.18
C LEU A 79 3.34 -6.33 -5.15
N SER A 80 2.45 -5.62 -5.84
CA SER A 80 2.80 -4.40 -6.56
C SER A 80 1.91 -3.24 -6.09
N PRO A 81 2.46 -2.27 -5.34
CA PRO A 81 1.71 -1.20 -4.67
C PRO A 81 1.25 -0.14 -5.67
N LEU A 82 0.27 0.70 -5.31
CA LEU A 82 0.09 2.02 -5.93
C LEU A 82 0.96 3.10 -5.27
N ILE A 83 0.96 4.31 -5.85
CA ILE A 83 1.64 5.52 -5.32
C ILE A 83 1.28 5.84 -3.86
N ARG A 84 0.16 5.30 -3.36
CA ARG A 84 -0.34 5.49 -1.99
C ARG A 84 -0.19 4.25 -1.11
N ASN A 85 0.44 3.18 -1.55
CA ASN A 85 0.54 1.97 -0.74
C ASN A 85 1.91 1.80 -0.10
N LEU A 86 2.49 2.90 0.38
CA LEU A 86 3.76 2.87 1.10
C LEU A 86 3.69 1.91 2.30
N GLY A 87 2.57 1.87 3.01
CA GLY A 87 2.36 0.96 4.15
C GLY A 87 2.54 -0.52 3.77
N SER A 88 2.11 -0.91 2.56
CA SER A 88 2.29 -2.28 2.07
C SER A 88 3.76 -2.65 1.90
N MET A 89 4.60 -1.73 1.43
CA MET A 89 6.05 -1.96 1.29
C MET A 89 6.72 -2.08 2.65
N LEU A 90 6.33 -1.24 3.62
CA LEU A 90 6.83 -1.32 4.99
C LEU A 90 6.49 -2.67 5.63
N VAL A 91 5.26 -3.16 5.46
CA VAL A 91 4.84 -4.48 5.95
C VAL A 91 5.67 -5.61 5.33
N MET A 92 5.97 -5.52 4.03
CA MET A 92 6.83 -6.47 3.32
C MET A 92 8.32 -6.34 3.70
N GLY A 93 8.70 -5.33 4.49
CA GLY A 93 10.03 -5.20 5.07
C GLY A 93 10.91 -4.12 4.45
N ALA A 94 10.36 -3.20 3.65
CA ALA A 94 11.10 -2.01 3.22
C ALA A 94 11.49 -1.17 4.46
N PRO A 95 12.77 -0.91 4.73
CA PRO A 95 13.18 -0.12 5.88
C PRO A 95 12.87 1.38 5.64
N PRO A 96 12.43 2.15 6.65
CA PRO A 96 12.10 3.56 6.49
C PRO A 96 13.21 4.42 5.89
N ILE A 97 14.48 4.11 6.17
CA ILE A 97 15.62 4.82 5.60
C ILE A 97 15.73 4.68 4.08
N GLU A 98 15.39 3.50 3.52
CA GLU A 98 15.35 3.31 2.06
C GLU A 98 14.26 4.18 1.44
N ILE A 99 13.10 4.30 2.10
CA ILE A 99 12.01 5.18 1.66
C ILE A 99 12.46 6.64 1.68
N LEU A 100 13.03 7.11 2.79
CA LEU A 100 13.50 8.48 2.93
C LEU A 100 14.56 8.82 1.87
N ARG A 101 15.54 7.94 1.67
CA ARG A 101 16.56 8.08 0.62
C ARG A 101 15.93 8.15 -0.77
N GLN A 102 14.96 7.29 -1.06
CA GLN A 102 14.27 7.25 -2.35
C GLN A 102 13.52 8.55 -2.63
N TYR A 103 12.72 9.04 -1.69
CA TYR A 103 11.97 10.29 -1.84
C TYR A 103 12.88 11.54 -1.91
N MET A 104 14.06 11.50 -1.29
CA MET A 104 15.05 12.58 -1.38
C MET A 104 16.07 12.38 -2.52
N ALA A 105 15.88 11.36 -3.37
CA ALA A 105 16.77 10.99 -4.48
C ALA A 105 18.25 10.84 -4.08
N LYS A 106 18.53 10.30 -2.90
CA LYS A 106 19.89 10.08 -2.40
C LYS A 106 20.63 9.02 -3.20
N ALA A 107 21.96 9.13 -3.28
CA ALA A 107 22.81 8.18 -4.00
C ALA A 107 22.69 6.75 -3.47
N GLU A 108 22.53 6.61 -2.16
CA GLU A 108 22.35 5.33 -1.45
C GLU A 108 20.89 4.85 -1.44
N GLY A 109 19.98 5.55 -2.12
CA GLY A 109 18.59 5.12 -2.27
C GLY A 109 18.45 3.90 -3.19
N PRO A 110 17.34 3.16 -3.08
CA PRO A 110 17.08 1.95 -3.88
C PRO A 110 17.34 2.11 -5.38
N THR A 111 16.93 3.24 -5.96
CA THR A 111 17.15 3.51 -7.40
C THR A 111 18.28 4.48 -7.68
N ARG A 112 19.03 4.88 -6.64
CA ARG A 112 20.13 5.86 -6.70
C ARG A 112 19.70 7.15 -7.41
N GLY A 113 18.53 7.66 -7.04
CA GLY A 113 17.94 8.90 -7.57
C GLY A 113 17.43 8.86 -9.02
N ARG A 114 17.38 7.70 -9.69
CA ARG A 114 16.84 7.56 -11.06
C ARG A 114 15.32 7.55 -11.13
N GLU A 115 14.70 7.00 -10.09
CA GLU A 115 13.26 6.99 -9.87
C GLU A 115 12.95 7.69 -8.55
N LEU A 116 11.67 7.98 -8.32
CA LEU A 116 11.18 8.67 -7.13
C LEU A 116 10.05 7.88 -6.47
N ASN A 117 9.62 8.27 -5.28
CA ASN A 117 8.45 7.66 -4.61
C ASN A 117 8.59 6.13 -4.44
N VAL A 118 7.51 5.36 -4.51
CA VAL A 118 7.45 3.90 -4.39
C VAL A 118 7.87 3.15 -5.67
N HIS A 119 8.44 3.82 -6.66
CA HIS A 119 8.86 3.25 -7.95
C HIS A 119 10.18 2.47 -7.84
N PHE A 120 10.26 1.51 -6.90
CA PHE A 120 11.41 0.64 -6.72
C PHE A 120 11.00 -0.75 -6.22
N ASN A 121 11.88 -1.73 -6.38
CA ASN A 121 11.57 -3.13 -6.14
C ASN A 121 12.55 -3.80 -5.19
N ASP A 122 12.07 -4.81 -4.48
CA ASP A 122 12.88 -5.78 -3.77
C ASP A 122 12.13 -7.13 -3.84
N LEU A 123 12.55 -7.99 -4.76
CA LEU A 123 11.89 -9.27 -5.02
C LEU A 123 12.12 -10.29 -3.91
N GLU A 124 13.17 -10.11 -3.09
CA GLU A 124 13.44 -10.95 -1.92
C GLU A 124 12.52 -10.58 -0.75
N LYS A 125 12.25 -9.28 -0.58
CA LYS A 125 11.24 -8.80 0.38
C LYS A 125 9.79 -9.00 -0.13
N GLY A 126 9.61 -9.13 -1.44
CA GLY A 126 8.31 -9.45 -2.06
C GLY A 126 7.51 -8.24 -2.51
N TYR A 127 8.16 -7.17 -2.99
CA TYR A 127 7.46 -6.06 -3.63
C TYR A 127 8.09 -5.63 -4.96
N LEU A 128 7.22 -5.32 -5.92
CA LEU A 128 7.55 -4.73 -7.21
C LEU A 128 6.87 -3.37 -7.30
N GLY A 129 7.64 -2.29 -7.09
CA GLY A 129 7.15 -0.93 -7.26
C GLY A 129 6.42 -0.76 -8.59
N GLN A 130 5.28 -0.09 -8.56
CA GLN A 130 4.52 0.22 -9.76
C GLN A 130 5.31 1.08 -10.74
N ILE A 131 4.82 1.14 -11.97
CA ILE A 131 5.15 2.19 -12.94
C ILE A 131 4.04 3.24 -12.95
N SER A 132 4.31 4.44 -13.49
CA SER A 132 3.34 5.56 -13.50
C SER A 132 2.08 5.32 -14.35
N HIS A 133 2.11 4.34 -15.26
CA HIS A 133 1.00 4.04 -16.16
C HIS A 133 -0.10 3.27 -15.42
N LEU A 134 -1.26 3.91 -15.26
CA LEU A 134 -2.38 3.35 -14.50
C LEU A 134 -2.91 2.05 -15.12
N GLY A 135 -3.04 1.02 -14.30
CA GLY A 135 -3.56 -0.30 -14.71
C GLY A 135 -2.51 -1.25 -15.30
N ASP A 136 -1.33 -0.76 -15.69
CA ASP A 136 -0.33 -1.58 -16.38
C ASP A 136 0.32 -2.63 -15.47
N MET A 137 0.30 -2.43 -14.15
CA MET A 137 0.76 -3.45 -13.22
C MET A 137 -0.16 -4.67 -13.16
N ILE A 138 -1.42 -4.58 -13.63
CA ILE A 138 -2.34 -5.73 -13.68
C ILE A 138 -1.81 -6.84 -14.60
N PRO A 139 -1.53 -6.60 -15.91
CA PRO A 139 -0.96 -7.64 -16.77
C PRO A 139 0.45 -8.07 -16.33
N VAL A 140 1.28 -7.17 -15.78
CA VAL A 140 2.61 -7.52 -15.25
C VAL A 140 2.49 -8.54 -14.11
N MET A 141 1.64 -8.25 -13.12
CA MET A 141 1.41 -9.15 -11.99
C MET A 141 0.68 -10.44 -12.39
N ALA A 142 -0.15 -10.40 -13.43
CA ALA A 142 -0.71 -11.61 -14.02
C ALA A 142 0.37 -12.52 -14.61
N GLY A 143 1.38 -11.97 -15.29
CA GLY A 143 2.53 -12.71 -15.81
C GLY A 143 3.42 -13.30 -14.70
N ILE A 144 3.63 -12.54 -13.63
CA ILE A 144 4.36 -13.03 -12.44
C ILE A 144 3.59 -14.19 -11.78
N ALA A 145 2.28 -14.02 -11.53
CA ALA A 145 1.45 -15.06 -10.96
C ALA A 145 1.35 -16.30 -11.87
N LEU A 146 1.37 -16.13 -13.19
CA LEU A 146 1.46 -17.24 -14.15
C LEU A 146 2.74 -18.06 -13.93
N THR A 147 3.86 -17.41 -13.61
CA THR A 147 5.11 -18.13 -13.31
C THR A 147 4.97 -19.02 -12.08
N PHE A 148 4.32 -18.54 -11.02
CA PHE A 148 4.05 -19.34 -9.81
C PHE A 148 3.24 -20.59 -10.15
N LYS A 149 2.18 -20.41 -10.94
CA LYS A 149 1.34 -21.52 -11.41
C LYS A 149 2.14 -22.52 -12.25
N LEU A 150 2.91 -22.06 -13.23
CA LEU A 150 3.69 -22.92 -14.13
C LEU A 150 4.78 -23.72 -13.40
N ARG A 151 5.33 -23.15 -12.32
CA ARG A 151 6.35 -23.81 -11.49
C ARG A 151 5.78 -24.62 -10.32
N GLY A 152 4.47 -24.59 -10.10
CA GLY A 152 3.84 -25.24 -8.94
C GLY A 152 4.25 -24.61 -7.61
N GLU A 153 4.63 -23.34 -7.61
CA GLU A 153 5.00 -22.60 -6.40
C GLU A 153 3.72 -22.18 -5.68
N PRO A 154 3.58 -22.46 -4.37
CA PRO A 154 2.38 -22.11 -3.61
C PRO A 154 2.42 -20.63 -3.22
N ARG A 155 2.56 -19.72 -4.19
CA ARG A 155 2.72 -18.26 -4.02
C ARG A 155 1.55 -17.51 -4.64
N VAL A 156 1.29 -16.32 -4.13
CA VAL A 156 0.22 -15.44 -4.60
C VAL A 156 0.79 -14.08 -5.00
N GLY A 157 0.29 -13.53 -6.11
CA GLY A 157 0.48 -12.14 -6.45
C GLY A 157 -0.63 -11.28 -5.86
N LEU A 158 -0.33 -10.08 -5.39
CA LEU A 158 -1.31 -9.06 -5.02
C LEU A 158 -1.02 -7.77 -5.80
N VAL A 159 -2.04 -7.16 -6.40
CA VAL A 159 -1.87 -5.93 -7.17
C VAL A 159 -2.97 -4.94 -6.84
N TYR A 160 -2.58 -3.68 -6.67
CA TYR A 160 -3.51 -2.59 -6.36
C TYR A 160 -3.89 -1.84 -7.62
N ILE A 161 -5.11 -1.32 -7.66
CA ILE A 161 -5.58 -0.39 -8.68
C ILE A 161 -6.60 0.58 -8.09
N GLY A 162 -6.41 1.88 -8.32
CA GLY A 162 -7.36 2.89 -7.86
C GLY A 162 -8.64 2.84 -8.68
N ASP A 163 -9.74 3.34 -8.12
CA ASP A 163 -11.03 3.52 -8.78
C ASP A 163 -10.92 4.10 -10.20
N GLY A 164 -10.08 5.13 -10.38
CA GLY A 164 -9.76 5.71 -11.66
C GLY A 164 -9.07 4.76 -12.64
N GLY A 165 -8.10 3.99 -12.15
CA GLY A 165 -7.35 3.01 -12.93
C GLY A 165 -8.22 1.86 -13.46
N THR A 166 -9.34 1.54 -12.80
CA THR A 166 -10.27 0.50 -13.27
C THR A 166 -10.98 0.83 -14.59
N SER A 167 -10.77 2.02 -15.15
CA SER A 167 -11.29 2.45 -16.45
C SER A 167 -10.25 2.41 -17.57
N THR A 168 -9.01 1.96 -17.31
CA THR A 168 -8.00 1.81 -18.36
C THR A 168 -8.18 0.50 -19.14
N GLY A 169 -7.79 0.49 -20.42
CA GLY A 169 -7.82 -0.72 -21.24
C GLY A 169 -6.94 -1.84 -20.65
N THR A 170 -5.77 -1.48 -20.10
CA THR A 170 -4.81 -2.43 -19.55
C THR A 170 -5.32 -3.15 -18.31
N PHE A 171 -6.16 -2.50 -17.49
CA PHE A 171 -6.91 -3.19 -16.43
C PHE A 171 -7.78 -4.30 -17.01
N HIS A 172 -8.59 -4.00 -18.03
CA HIS A 172 -9.52 -4.96 -18.60
C HIS A 172 -8.82 -6.13 -19.29
N GLU A 173 -7.77 -5.84 -20.07
CA GLU A 173 -6.97 -6.84 -20.79
C GLU A 173 -6.19 -7.74 -19.84
N GLY A 174 -5.47 -7.14 -18.88
CA GLY A 174 -4.68 -7.88 -17.91
C GLY A 174 -5.53 -8.74 -16.98
N LEU A 175 -6.67 -8.23 -16.52
CA LEU A 175 -7.59 -9.00 -15.69
C LEU A 175 -8.19 -10.16 -16.47
N ASN A 176 -8.65 -9.95 -17.71
CA ASN A 176 -9.15 -11.03 -18.56
C ASN A 176 -8.10 -12.13 -18.74
N PHE A 177 -6.86 -11.77 -19.06
CA PHE A 177 -5.76 -12.72 -19.19
C PHE A 177 -5.54 -13.52 -17.90
N ALA A 178 -5.41 -12.83 -16.75
CA ALA A 178 -5.21 -13.46 -15.45
C ALA A 178 -6.31 -14.49 -15.13
N VAL A 179 -7.56 -14.13 -15.40
CA VAL A 179 -8.73 -14.97 -15.15
C VAL A 179 -8.77 -16.20 -16.04
N VAL A 180 -8.58 -16.03 -17.36
CA VAL A 180 -8.56 -17.15 -18.32
C VAL A 180 -7.42 -18.12 -17.98
N GLN A 181 -6.26 -17.58 -17.59
CA GLN A 181 -5.11 -18.37 -17.17
C GLN A 181 -5.27 -18.94 -15.75
N LYS A 182 -6.31 -18.57 -14.99
CA LYS A 182 -6.54 -19.01 -13.61
C LYS A 182 -5.30 -18.82 -12.72
N VAL A 183 -4.63 -17.68 -12.84
CA VAL A 183 -3.40 -17.40 -12.06
C VAL A 183 -3.75 -17.08 -10.60
N PRO A 184 -2.85 -17.37 -9.63
CA PRO A 184 -3.04 -17.03 -8.22
C PRO A 184 -2.80 -15.52 -7.97
N LEU A 185 -3.78 -14.69 -8.32
CA LEU A 185 -3.70 -13.23 -8.20
C LEU A 185 -4.87 -12.66 -7.39
N VAL A 186 -4.57 -11.77 -6.44
CA VAL A 186 -5.56 -10.94 -5.76
C VAL A 186 -5.47 -9.52 -6.31
N VAL A 187 -6.60 -8.95 -6.70
CA VAL A 187 -6.69 -7.57 -7.19
C VAL A 187 -7.40 -6.72 -6.15
N ILE A 188 -6.70 -5.73 -5.60
CA ILE A 188 -7.27 -4.75 -4.67
C ILE A 188 -7.67 -3.50 -5.47
N ALA A 189 -8.97 -3.23 -5.53
CA ALA A 189 -9.54 -2.06 -6.17
C ALA A 189 -9.85 -0.98 -5.10
N GLU A 190 -9.00 0.03 -5.01
CA GLU A 190 -9.09 1.09 -3.99
C GLU A 190 -10.10 2.16 -4.40
N TYR A 191 -11.24 2.16 -3.73
CA TYR A 191 -12.29 3.14 -3.93
C TYR A 191 -12.16 4.27 -2.89
N ASN A 192 -11.35 5.28 -3.23
CA ASN A 192 -11.06 6.42 -2.36
C ASN A 192 -11.87 7.69 -2.71
N ARG A 193 -12.89 7.53 -3.57
CA ARG A 193 -13.84 8.54 -4.09
C ARG A 193 -13.31 9.48 -5.17
N TRP A 194 -12.00 9.51 -5.48
CA TRP A 194 -11.46 10.55 -6.36
C TRP A 194 -10.29 10.08 -7.23
N ALA A 195 -10.51 10.06 -8.54
CA ALA A 195 -9.46 9.93 -9.54
C ALA A 195 -8.90 11.32 -9.90
N TYR A 196 -7.83 11.74 -9.21
CA TYR A 196 -7.42 13.15 -9.15
C TYR A 196 -8.59 14.02 -8.66
N SER A 197 -9.30 14.70 -9.56
CA SER A 197 -10.48 15.55 -9.31
C SER A 197 -11.77 15.00 -9.91
N THR A 198 -11.72 13.83 -10.55
CA THR A 198 -12.87 13.19 -11.18
C THR A 198 -13.60 12.35 -10.13
N PRO A 199 -14.87 12.68 -9.80
CA PRO A 199 -15.67 11.88 -8.89
C PRO A 199 -16.21 10.61 -9.57
N PRO A 200 -16.68 9.61 -8.80
CA PRO A 200 -16.98 8.27 -9.32
C PRO A 200 -18.06 8.26 -10.40
N GLU A 201 -19.08 9.10 -10.28
CA GLU A 201 -20.18 9.22 -11.25
C GLU A 201 -19.72 9.73 -12.63
N LYS A 202 -18.52 10.32 -12.71
CA LYS A 202 -17.87 10.69 -13.98
C LYS A 202 -16.81 9.68 -14.43
N GLN A 203 -16.51 8.66 -13.62
CA GLN A 203 -15.44 7.71 -13.88
C GLN A 203 -15.95 6.33 -14.34
N PHE A 204 -17.03 5.83 -13.75
CA PHE A 204 -17.65 4.55 -14.10
C PHE A 204 -19.14 4.50 -13.72
N ALA A 205 -19.89 3.61 -14.38
CA ALA A 205 -21.33 3.51 -14.20
C ALA A 205 -21.78 2.44 -13.17
N VAL A 206 -20.90 1.52 -12.77
CA VAL A 206 -21.22 0.53 -11.73
C VAL A 206 -21.35 1.22 -10.36
N LYS A 207 -22.18 0.67 -9.48
CA LYS A 207 -22.34 1.22 -8.13
C LYS A 207 -21.12 0.88 -7.26
N ASP A 208 -20.68 -0.37 -7.36
CA ASP A 208 -19.58 -0.92 -6.59
C ASP A 208 -18.51 -1.46 -7.57
N LEU A 209 -17.23 -1.15 -7.36
CA LEU A 209 -16.15 -1.64 -8.23
C LEU A 209 -16.10 -3.17 -8.26
N ALA A 210 -16.52 -3.83 -7.17
CA ALA A 210 -16.65 -5.28 -7.10
C ALA A 210 -17.60 -5.87 -8.16
N GLU A 211 -18.54 -5.08 -8.70
CA GLU A 211 -19.43 -5.54 -9.76
C GLU A 211 -18.71 -5.81 -11.08
N LYS A 212 -17.58 -5.13 -11.34
CA LYS A 212 -16.74 -5.40 -12.52
C LYS A 212 -16.26 -6.85 -12.55
N ALA A 213 -16.08 -7.49 -11.39
CA ALA A 213 -15.68 -8.90 -11.28
C ALA A 213 -16.65 -9.86 -12.01
N LYS A 214 -17.96 -9.53 -12.04
CA LYS A 214 -19.00 -10.34 -12.70
C LYS A 214 -18.75 -10.47 -14.20
N ALA A 215 -18.24 -9.40 -14.84
CA ALA A 215 -17.93 -9.41 -16.27
C ALA A 215 -16.83 -10.41 -16.65
N TYR A 216 -16.02 -10.82 -15.68
CA TYR A 216 -14.94 -11.80 -15.85
C TYR A 216 -15.27 -13.18 -15.24
N GLY A 217 -16.45 -13.35 -14.62
CA GLY A 217 -16.81 -14.61 -13.98
C GLY A 217 -15.97 -14.97 -12.75
N ILE A 218 -15.44 -13.98 -12.03
CA ILE A 218 -14.68 -14.17 -10.79
C ILE A 218 -15.42 -13.58 -9.58
N PRO A 219 -15.09 -14.02 -8.35
CA PRO A 219 -15.65 -13.38 -7.15
C PRO A 219 -15.17 -11.93 -7.03
N GLY A 220 -16.13 -11.07 -6.66
CA GLY A 220 -15.91 -9.69 -6.22
C GLY A 220 -16.39 -9.55 -4.78
N THR A 221 -15.58 -8.92 -3.92
CA THR A 221 -15.94 -8.64 -2.52
C THR A 221 -15.76 -7.16 -2.23
N THR A 222 -16.75 -6.52 -1.63
CA THR A 222 -16.63 -5.14 -1.15
C THR A 222 -16.38 -5.16 0.36
N VAL A 223 -15.40 -4.38 0.83
CA VAL A 223 -15.06 -4.25 2.25
C VAL A 223 -14.92 -2.77 2.65
N ASP A 224 -15.21 -2.46 3.91
CA ASP A 224 -14.89 -1.16 4.52
C ASP A 224 -13.37 -1.06 4.69
N GLY A 225 -12.73 -0.21 3.90
CA GLY A 225 -11.27 -0.03 3.88
C GLY A 225 -10.70 0.59 5.15
N ASN A 226 -11.56 1.18 5.99
CA ASN A 226 -11.15 1.78 7.24
C ASN A 226 -11.44 0.87 8.45
N ASP A 227 -11.92 -0.36 8.20
CA ASP A 227 -11.90 -1.48 9.14
C ASP A 227 -10.71 -2.40 8.81
N VAL A 228 -9.60 -2.18 9.51
CA VAL A 228 -8.32 -2.88 9.30
C VAL A 228 -8.47 -4.40 9.42
N LEU A 229 -9.27 -4.90 10.36
CA LEU A 229 -9.46 -6.35 10.55
C LEU A 229 -10.34 -6.94 9.46
N ALA A 230 -11.41 -6.23 9.04
CA ALA A 230 -12.23 -6.68 7.93
C ALA A 230 -11.44 -6.76 6.61
N VAL A 231 -10.58 -5.77 6.34
CA VAL A 231 -9.70 -5.79 5.16
C VAL A 231 -8.70 -6.95 5.23
N TYR A 232 -8.09 -7.18 6.40
CA TYR A 232 -7.20 -8.32 6.60
C TYR A 232 -7.92 -9.65 6.33
N GLU A 233 -9.10 -9.86 6.91
CA GLU A 233 -9.88 -11.09 6.77
C GLU A 233 -10.30 -11.34 5.31
N ALA A 234 -10.82 -10.32 4.63
CA ALA A 234 -11.21 -10.41 3.22
C ALA A 234 -10.01 -10.73 2.33
N THR A 235 -8.86 -10.09 2.59
CA THR A 235 -7.64 -10.33 1.82
C THR A 235 -7.08 -11.71 2.12
N LYS A 236 -7.06 -12.14 3.39
CA LYS A 236 -6.58 -13.47 3.78
C LYS A 236 -7.39 -14.57 3.11
N PHE A 237 -8.71 -14.43 3.09
CA PHE A 237 -9.60 -15.34 2.37
C PHE A 237 -9.27 -15.41 0.87
N ALA A 238 -9.11 -14.26 0.21
CA ALA A 238 -8.78 -14.18 -1.21
C ALA A 238 -7.40 -14.78 -1.54
N VAL A 239 -6.39 -14.50 -0.71
CA VAL A 239 -5.04 -15.05 -0.82
C VAL A 239 -5.07 -16.57 -0.70
N GLU A 240 -5.74 -17.12 0.30
CA GLU A 240 -5.85 -18.56 0.45
C GLU A 240 -6.62 -19.22 -0.70
N ARG A 241 -7.68 -18.58 -1.18
CA ARG A 241 -8.44 -19.03 -2.35
C ARG A 241 -7.55 -19.06 -3.59
N ALA A 242 -6.79 -18.01 -3.86
CA ALA A 242 -5.85 -17.92 -4.97
C ALA A 242 -4.77 -19.02 -4.86
N ARG A 243 -4.18 -19.20 -3.67
CA ARG A 243 -3.16 -20.23 -3.41
C ARG A 243 -3.67 -21.66 -3.61
N ARG A 244 -4.95 -21.92 -3.33
CA ARG A 244 -5.63 -23.21 -3.61
C ARG A 244 -5.97 -23.41 -5.10
N GLY A 245 -5.58 -22.51 -5.99
CA GLY A 245 -5.78 -22.64 -7.44
C GLY A 245 -7.17 -22.25 -7.93
N HIS A 246 -7.95 -21.52 -7.13
CA HIS A 246 -9.26 -21.02 -7.56
C HIS A 246 -9.17 -19.73 -8.41
N GLY A 247 -7.95 -19.31 -8.76
CA GLY A 247 -7.68 -18.18 -9.64
C GLY A 247 -7.94 -16.83 -8.98
N VAL A 248 -8.24 -15.84 -9.81
CA VAL A 248 -8.32 -14.43 -9.41
C VAL A 248 -9.47 -14.16 -8.44
N HIS A 249 -9.25 -13.23 -7.51
CA HIS A 249 -10.27 -12.63 -6.66
C HIS A 249 -10.12 -11.11 -6.67
N LEU A 250 -11.21 -10.37 -6.90
CA LEU A 250 -11.21 -8.91 -6.86
C LEU A 250 -11.83 -8.42 -5.54
N ILE A 251 -11.12 -7.58 -4.81
CA ILE A 251 -11.61 -6.96 -3.58
C ILE A 251 -11.72 -5.46 -3.83
N GLU A 252 -12.92 -4.91 -3.75
CA GLU A 252 -13.13 -3.47 -3.64
C GLU A 252 -12.96 -3.05 -2.19
N VAL A 253 -12.06 -2.11 -1.97
CA VAL A 253 -11.80 -1.54 -0.65
C VAL A 253 -12.31 -0.12 -0.64
N LYS A 254 -13.35 0.14 0.16
CA LYS A 254 -14.00 1.45 0.23
C LYS A 254 -13.39 2.31 1.31
N THR A 255 -12.72 3.38 0.91
CA THR A 255 -11.97 4.27 1.79
C THR A 255 -12.14 5.72 1.32
N TYR A 256 -11.30 6.64 1.79
CA TYR A 256 -11.37 8.04 1.44
C TYR A 256 -9.99 8.70 1.44
N ARG A 257 -9.66 9.39 0.34
CA ARG A 257 -8.42 10.15 0.23
C ARG A 257 -8.57 11.50 0.92
N ARG A 258 -7.95 11.68 2.08
CA ARG A 258 -8.13 12.88 2.94
C ARG A 258 -7.16 14.04 2.69
N THR A 259 -6.20 13.86 1.80
CA THR A 259 -5.26 14.90 1.36
C THR A 259 -5.28 14.99 -0.13
N GLY A 260 -4.79 16.12 -0.68
CA GLY A 260 -4.47 16.36 -2.09
C GLY A 260 -4.11 15.09 -2.88
N HIS A 261 -4.48 15.03 -4.17
CA HIS A 261 -3.99 13.95 -5.02
C HIS A 261 -2.47 13.81 -4.87
N ALA A 262 -1.74 14.92 -4.92
CA ALA A 262 -0.37 15.00 -4.42
C ALA A 262 -0.29 16.10 -3.36
N GLU A 263 0.83 16.20 -2.63
CA GLU A 263 1.00 17.21 -1.57
C GLU A 263 0.86 18.66 -2.08
N HIS A 264 1.04 18.91 -3.37
CA HIS A 264 0.84 20.24 -3.99
C HIS A 264 -0.60 20.51 -4.46
N ASP A 265 -1.49 19.51 -4.43
CA ASP A 265 -2.89 19.65 -4.82
C ASP A 265 -3.73 20.14 -3.63
N ASP A 266 -4.32 21.33 -3.77
CA ASP A 266 -5.09 22.01 -2.73
C ASP A 266 -6.49 21.42 -2.49
N GLN A 267 -6.94 20.52 -3.38
CA GLN A 267 -8.19 19.80 -3.25
C GLN A 267 -9.48 20.65 -3.18
N HIS A 268 -9.49 21.84 -3.77
CA HIS A 268 -10.67 22.72 -3.78
C HIS A 268 -11.95 22.09 -4.37
N TYR A 269 -11.84 21.01 -5.15
CA TYR A 269 -12.94 20.26 -5.73
C TYR A 269 -13.61 19.27 -4.77
N VAL A 270 -13.05 19.05 -3.58
CA VAL A 270 -13.57 18.13 -2.57
C VAL A 270 -14.38 18.91 -1.52
N PRO A 271 -15.62 18.51 -1.20
CA PRO A 271 -16.40 19.16 -0.15
C PRO A 271 -15.71 19.08 1.21
N LYS A 272 -15.56 20.22 1.89
CA LYS A 272 -14.88 20.30 3.19
C LYS A 272 -15.60 19.49 4.28
N ASP A 273 -16.92 19.56 4.34
CA ASP A 273 -17.71 18.83 5.35
C ASP A 273 -17.55 17.31 5.20
N GLU A 274 -17.33 16.82 3.97
CA GLU A 274 -17.03 15.41 3.71
C GLU A 274 -15.66 15.03 4.27
N LEU A 275 -14.62 15.83 3.99
CA LEU A 275 -13.28 15.63 4.56
C LEU A 275 -13.30 15.61 6.09
N ASP A 276 -13.99 16.56 6.70
CA ASP A 276 -14.07 16.69 8.16
C ASP A 276 -14.81 15.50 8.79
N TRP A 277 -15.88 15.01 8.16
CA TRP A 277 -16.58 13.81 8.61
C TRP A 277 -15.68 12.57 8.55
N TRP A 278 -15.01 12.33 7.41
CA TRP A 278 -14.11 11.18 7.26
C TRP A 278 -12.94 11.25 8.23
N ALA A 279 -12.40 12.45 8.46
CA ALA A 279 -11.31 12.65 9.40
C ALA A 279 -11.70 12.34 10.85
N LYS A 280 -12.91 12.73 11.25
CA LYS A 280 -13.36 12.62 12.64
C LYS A 280 -13.96 11.26 12.97
N GLU A 281 -14.78 10.74 12.06
CA GLU A 281 -15.61 9.56 12.33
C GLU A 281 -15.03 8.28 11.71
N ASN A 282 -14.06 8.40 10.79
CA ASN A 282 -13.64 7.29 9.96
C ASN A 282 -12.13 7.20 9.68
N ASP A 283 -11.26 7.70 10.56
CA ASP A 283 -9.82 7.45 10.44
C ASP A 283 -9.51 5.96 10.73
N PRO A 284 -8.81 5.22 9.83
CA PRO A 284 -8.52 3.80 10.02
C PRO A 284 -7.69 3.50 11.27
N VAL A 285 -6.76 4.40 11.64
CA VAL A 285 -5.88 4.24 12.80
C VAL A 285 -6.68 4.43 14.08
N ASP A 286 -7.50 5.49 14.15
CA ASP A 286 -8.32 5.78 15.33
C ASP A 286 -9.39 4.69 15.54
N ARG A 287 -10.01 4.22 14.45
CA ARG A 287 -10.95 3.09 14.49
C ARG A 287 -10.28 1.83 15.01
N TYR A 288 -9.06 1.53 14.54
CA TYR A 288 -8.31 0.36 14.99
C TYR A 288 -7.96 0.44 16.48
N VAL A 289 -7.41 1.57 16.95
CA VAL A 289 -7.11 1.82 18.37
C VAL A 289 -8.37 1.62 19.23
N LYS A 290 -9.48 2.25 18.83
CA LYS A 290 -10.76 2.12 19.52
C LYS A 290 -11.19 0.65 19.61
N GLN A 291 -11.07 -0.11 18.53
CA GLN A 291 -11.42 -1.53 18.51
C GLN A 291 -10.53 -2.36 19.47
N LEU A 292 -9.22 -2.14 19.45
CA LEU A 292 -8.27 -2.85 20.33
C LEU A 292 -8.56 -2.60 21.81
N VAL A 293 -8.81 -1.34 22.18
CA VAL A 293 -9.02 -0.91 23.57
C VAL A 293 -10.41 -1.30 24.07
N GLN A 294 -11.47 -1.08 23.28
CA GLN A 294 -12.84 -1.44 23.67
C GLN A 294 -13.03 -2.93 23.89
N ASN A 295 -12.28 -3.76 23.15
CA ASN A 295 -12.28 -5.21 23.32
C ASN A 295 -11.25 -5.68 24.36
N ALA A 296 -10.47 -4.77 24.95
CA ALA A 296 -9.36 -5.07 25.87
C ALA A 296 -8.39 -6.13 25.32
N TRP A 297 -8.08 -6.06 24.02
CA TRP A 297 -7.08 -6.91 23.37
C TRP A 297 -5.66 -6.38 23.56
N VAL A 298 -5.51 -5.05 23.61
CA VAL A 298 -4.24 -4.33 23.81
C VAL A 298 -4.48 -3.17 24.77
N GLU A 299 -3.54 -2.90 25.66
CA GLU A 299 -3.61 -1.78 26.61
C GLU A 299 -3.10 -0.48 25.98
N ASP A 300 -3.66 0.66 26.37
CA ASP A 300 -3.22 1.99 25.90
C ASP A 300 -1.72 2.24 26.11
N ARG A 301 -1.15 1.72 27.20
CA ARG A 301 0.28 1.84 27.50
C ARG A 301 1.14 1.20 26.41
N ASP A 302 0.72 0.05 25.89
CA ASP A 302 1.48 -0.69 24.88
C ASP A 302 1.44 0.05 23.55
N LEU A 303 0.27 0.62 23.19
CA LEU A 303 0.11 1.47 22.01
C LEU A 303 1.01 2.71 22.08
N LYS A 304 1.06 3.37 23.25
CA LYS A 304 1.93 4.53 23.45
C LYS A 304 3.42 4.20 23.30
N GLY A 305 3.85 3.05 23.82
CA GLY A 305 5.24 2.61 23.65
C GLY A 305 5.61 2.37 22.18
N ILE A 306 4.66 1.87 21.38
CA ILE A 306 4.83 1.70 19.93
C ILE A 306 4.96 3.05 19.22
N ASP A 307 4.12 4.02 19.58
CA ASP A 307 4.18 5.38 19.02
C ASP A 307 5.54 6.04 19.27
N GLU A 308 6.04 5.96 20.51
CA GLU A 308 7.34 6.50 20.89
C GLU A 308 8.48 5.81 20.13
N GLY A 309 8.43 4.48 20.00
CA GLY A 309 9.43 3.70 19.26
C GLY A 309 9.44 4.01 17.76
N VAL A 310 8.26 4.07 17.12
CA VAL A 310 8.13 4.45 15.70
C VAL A 310 8.68 5.85 15.46
N LYS A 311 8.36 6.81 16.33
CA LYS A 311 8.89 8.16 16.21
C LYS A 311 10.42 8.18 16.26
N ALA A 312 11.01 7.49 17.24
CA ALA A 312 12.46 7.40 17.37
C ALA A 312 13.12 6.76 16.14
N GLU A 313 12.54 5.69 15.60
CA GLU A 313 13.03 5.02 14.37
C GLU A 313 13.01 5.96 13.16
N ILE A 314 11.93 6.75 12.99
CA ILE A 314 11.84 7.73 11.90
C ILE A 314 12.79 8.91 12.09
N ASP A 315 12.98 9.37 13.33
CA ASP A 315 13.96 10.40 13.68
C ASP A 315 15.38 9.94 13.31
N GLU A 316 15.80 8.76 13.80
CA GLU A 316 17.11 8.18 13.52
C GLU A 316 17.34 7.97 12.01
N ALA A 317 16.37 7.39 11.31
CA ALA A 317 16.47 7.16 9.87
C ALA A 317 16.55 8.47 9.07
N THR A 318 15.85 9.52 9.51
CA THR A 318 15.92 10.85 8.86
C THR A 318 17.31 11.44 9.05
N ASP A 319 17.79 11.50 10.29
CA ASP A 319 19.07 12.11 10.62
C ASP A 319 20.22 11.40 9.90
N ALA A 320 20.13 10.07 9.76
CA ALA A 320 21.12 9.27 9.06
C ALA A 320 21.24 9.57 7.56
N CYS A 321 20.15 9.92 6.88
CA CYS A 321 20.16 10.03 5.41
C CYS A 321 19.94 11.44 4.86
N VAL A 322 19.47 12.40 5.67
CA VAL A 322 19.05 13.72 5.17
C VAL A 322 20.19 14.51 4.52
N ASP A 323 21.41 14.34 5.02
CA ASP A 323 22.62 15.03 4.54
C ASP A 323 23.48 14.16 3.60
N GLU A 324 23.01 12.96 3.24
CA GLU A 324 23.68 12.13 2.23
C GLU A 324 23.77 12.84 0.87
N PRO A 325 24.81 12.57 0.07
CA PRO A 325 24.95 13.19 -1.24
C PRO A 325 23.89 12.70 -2.24
N LEU A 326 23.59 13.56 -3.21
CA LEU A 326 22.89 13.17 -4.42
C LEU A 326 23.80 12.27 -5.29
N PRO A 327 23.22 11.41 -6.16
CA PRO A 327 24.01 10.60 -7.08
C PRO A 327 24.81 11.47 -8.06
N PRO A 328 25.99 11.01 -8.53
CA PRO A 328 26.72 11.73 -9.56
C PRO A 328 25.93 11.69 -10.89
N PRO A 329 25.99 12.76 -11.72
CA PRO A 329 25.14 12.88 -12.91
C PRO A 329 25.29 11.74 -13.92
N ASP A 330 26.49 11.18 -14.08
CA ASP A 330 26.79 10.11 -15.02
C ASP A 330 26.16 8.76 -14.64
N SER A 331 25.81 8.55 -13.37
CA SER A 331 25.12 7.35 -12.92
C SER A 331 23.73 7.18 -13.52
N ALA A 332 23.15 8.25 -14.07
CA ALA A 332 21.89 8.22 -14.82
C ALA A 332 21.96 7.29 -16.05
N LEU A 333 23.17 6.92 -16.48
CA LEU A 333 23.43 6.07 -17.64
C LEU A 333 23.55 4.58 -17.29
N ASP A 334 23.64 4.25 -16.00
CA ASP A 334 23.76 2.87 -15.57
C ASP A 334 22.41 2.16 -15.58
N GLY A 335 22.42 0.85 -15.81
CA GLY A 335 21.22 0.01 -15.70
C GLY A 335 20.24 0.10 -16.88
N VAL A 336 20.56 0.88 -17.92
CA VAL A 336 19.76 0.93 -19.17
C VAL A 336 19.84 -0.40 -19.93
N TYR A 337 21.03 -0.99 -20.00
CA TYR A 337 21.31 -2.30 -20.57
C TYR A 337 22.28 -3.06 -19.66
N ILE A 338 22.23 -4.40 -19.68
CA ILE A 338 23.18 -5.25 -18.94
C ILE A 338 24.62 -5.15 -19.47
N ASP A 339 24.77 -4.86 -20.76
CA ASP A 339 26.04 -4.66 -21.45
C ASP A 339 25.91 -3.41 -22.34
N PRO A 340 26.16 -2.20 -21.80
CA PRO A 340 25.96 -0.97 -22.55
C PRO A 340 26.98 -0.90 -23.69
N PRO A 341 26.55 -0.58 -24.93
CA PRO A 341 27.50 -0.41 -26.02
C PRO A 341 28.53 0.65 -25.64
N ALA A 342 29.81 0.37 -25.90
CA ALA A 342 30.94 1.29 -25.69
C ALA A 342 30.92 2.53 -26.62
N ALA A 343 29.73 2.89 -27.12
CA ALA A 343 29.52 4.03 -27.98
C ALA A 343 29.96 5.31 -27.24
N PRO A 344 30.72 6.19 -27.91
CA PRO A 344 31.05 7.48 -27.34
C PRO A 344 29.77 8.21 -26.94
N ARG A 345 29.73 8.76 -25.73
CA ARG A 345 28.58 9.51 -25.22
C ARG A 345 28.53 10.89 -25.88
N HIS A 346 28.15 10.94 -27.17
CA HIS A 346 28.18 12.17 -27.98
C HIS A 346 27.30 13.32 -27.44
N TRP A 347 26.35 13.01 -26.58
CA TRP A 347 25.40 13.94 -25.97
C TRP A 347 25.70 14.24 -24.49
N TYR A 348 26.64 13.53 -23.85
CA TYR A 348 27.07 13.80 -22.48
C TYR A 348 28.43 14.51 -22.52
N ARG A 349 28.43 15.82 -22.27
CA ARG A 349 29.67 16.56 -22.04
C ARG A 349 30.02 16.37 -20.57
N GLY A 350 30.98 15.51 -20.27
CA GLY A 350 31.58 15.47 -18.94
C GLY A 350 32.08 16.88 -18.57
N LEU A 351 31.77 17.32 -17.35
CA LEU A 351 32.24 18.60 -16.82
C LEU A 351 33.73 18.54 -16.49
#